data_AF-A0A7S1D5J7-F1
#
_entry.id   AF-A0A7S1D5J7-F1
#
_cell.length_a   1.000
_cell.length_b   1.000
_cell.length_c   1.000
_cell.angle_alpha   90.00
_cell.angle_beta   90.00
_cell.angle_gamma   90.00
#
_symmetry.space_group_name_H-M   'P 1'
#
loop_
_entity.id
_entity.type
_entity.pdbx_description
1 polymer ?
#
loop_
_entity_poly.entity_id
_entity_poly.type
_entity_poly.pdbx_seq_one_letter_code
_entity_poly.pdbx_strand_id
1 'polypeptide(L)'
;FAEWKDDLTYLDVIANTRVPLVKFTLHKQLSFDVCFNQTTGPKAAALMKTYLQAMPPLRPLTFVLKYFLASRGLNEPYSGGVGSYLLQLMIVSFLQHRARDEYNYR
;
A
#
# COMPACT_ATOMS: atom_id res chain seq x y z
N PHE A 1 20.14 26.79 -6.85
CA PHE A 1 20.39 25.36 -6.65
C PHE A 1 20.85 25.17 -5.20
N ALA A 2 20.14 24.63 -4.22
CA ALA A 2 18.87 23.91 -4.18
C ALA A 2 18.28 24.03 -2.75
N GLU A 3 17.16 24.75 -2.60
CA GLU A 3 16.52 25.11 -1.31
C GLU A 3 15.90 23.91 -0.56
N TRP A 4 15.68 22.78 -1.24
CA TRP A 4 15.01 21.62 -0.66
C TRP A 4 15.87 20.84 0.34
N LYS A 5 17.19 21.05 0.36
CA LYS A 5 18.09 20.34 1.29
C LYS A 5 17.85 20.78 2.73
N ASP A 6 17.53 22.05 2.95
CA ASP A 6 17.24 22.60 4.27
C ASP A 6 15.91 22.05 4.82
N ASP A 7 15.02 21.59 3.94
CA ASP A 7 13.75 20.96 4.30
C ASP A 7 13.90 19.47 4.69
N LEU A 8 15.06 18.84 4.49
CA LEU A 8 15.26 17.41 4.72
C LEU A 8 15.41 17.09 6.22
N THR A 9 14.49 16.28 6.76
CA THR A 9 14.50 15.88 8.18
C THR A 9 15.01 14.46 8.42
N TYR A 10 14.93 13.59 7.41
CA TYR A 10 15.41 12.22 7.46
C TYR A 10 15.91 11.79 6.09
N LEU A 11 17.01 11.04 6.06
CA LEU A 11 17.56 10.42 4.85
C LEU A 11 18.27 9.12 5.25
N ASP A 12 17.91 8.03 4.60
CA ASP A 12 18.52 6.73 4.82
C ASP A 12 18.52 5.88 3.54
N VAL A 13 19.49 4.98 3.44
CA VAL A 13 19.65 4.05 2.33
C VAL A 13 19.41 2.63 2.85
N ILE A 14 18.26 2.07 2.50
CA ILE A 14 17.85 0.73 2.90
C ILE A 14 18.31 -0.27 1.84
N ALA A 15 19.58 -0.66 1.88
CA ALA A 15 20.20 -1.54 0.88
C ALA A 15 19.89 -3.03 1.10
N ASN A 16 19.78 -3.48 2.35
CA ASN A 16 19.70 -4.90 2.71
C ASN A 16 18.24 -5.41 2.82
N THR A 17 17.45 -5.23 1.76
CA THR A 17 16.09 -5.78 1.66
C THR A 17 15.83 -6.32 0.26
N ARG A 18 14.71 -7.02 0.07
CA ARG A 18 14.32 -7.55 -1.24
C ARG A 18 14.23 -6.45 -2.32
N VAL A 19 13.87 -5.24 -1.95
CA VAL A 19 13.78 -4.07 -2.84
C VAL A 19 14.58 -2.94 -2.21
N PRO A 20 15.85 -2.76 -2.61
CA PRO A 20 16.67 -1.65 -2.12
C PRO A 20 16.05 -0.30 -2.44
N LEU A 21 16.06 0.62 -1.47
CA LEU A 21 15.42 1.93 -1.62
C LEU A 21 16.12 3.02 -0.82
N VAL A 22 15.97 4.26 -1.29
CA VAL A 22 16.35 5.48 -0.56
C VAL A 22 15.09 6.05 0.07
N LYS A 23 15.09 6.21 1.39
CA LYS A 23 13.98 6.78 2.14
C LYS A 23 14.36 8.17 2.64
N PHE A 24 13.48 9.13 2.47
CA PHE A 24 13.68 10.46 3.04
C PHE A 24 12.38 11.15 3.42
N THR A 25 12.47 12.09 4.35
CA THR A 25 11.32 12.87 4.86
C THR A 25 11.65 14.36 4.78
N LEU A 26 10.66 15.16 4.40
CA LEU A 26 10.76 16.63 4.41
C LEU A 26 10.04 17.22 5.64
N HIS A 27 10.29 18.49 5.97
CA HIS A 27 9.67 19.22 7.09
C HIS A 27 8.14 19.14 7.13
N LYS A 28 7.49 18.91 5.98
CA LYS A 28 6.03 18.71 5.86
C LYS A 28 5.56 17.30 6.26
N GLN A 29 6.39 16.50 6.93
CA GLN A 29 6.15 15.10 7.31
C GLN A 29 5.80 14.17 6.13
N LEU A 30 6.08 14.60 4.90
CA LEU A 30 5.90 13.78 3.72
C LEU A 30 7.12 12.87 3.58
N SER A 31 6.89 11.56 3.74
CA SER A 31 7.89 10.52 3.55
C SER A 31 7.89 10.05 2.10
N PHE A 32 9.08 9.92 1.53
CA PHE A 32 9.33 9.44 0.18
C PHE A 32 10.18 8.18 0.23
N ASP A 33 9.75 7.16 -0.50
CA ASP A 33 10.50 5.93 -0.75
C ASP A 33 10.84 5.87 -2.24
N VAL A 34 12.13 5.88 -2.59
CA VAL A 34 12.62 5.84 -3.98
C VAL A 34 13.33 4.52 -4.23
N CYS A 35 12.73 3.69 -5.10
CA CYS A 35 13.26 2.42 -5.53
C CYS A 35 13.69 2.51 -7.00
N PHE A 36 14.73 1.78 -7.40
CA PHE A 36 15.23 1.77 -8.79
C PHE A 36 14.87 0.47 -9.51
N ASN A 37 14.53 0.58 -10.80
CA ASN A 37 14.26 -0.55 -11.70
C ASN A 37 13.18 -1.55 -11.22
N GLN A 38 12.19 -1.08 -10.46
CA GLN A 38 11.08 -1.91 -9.95
C GLN A 38 9.83 -1.76 -10.82
N THR A 39 9.62 -2.70 -11.73
CA THR A 39 8.45 -2.68 -12.63
C THR A 39 7.17 -3.24 -12.00
N THR A 40 7.29 -3.97 -10.89
CA THR A 40 6.17 -4.63 -10.21
C THR A 40 5.26 -3.64 -9.47
N GLY A 41 5.84 -2.61 -8.83
CA GLY A 41 5.11 -1.57 -8.11
C GLY A 41 4.10 -0.82 -8.99
N PRO A 42 4.52 -0.22 -10.11
CA PRO A 42 3.61 0.45 -11.04
C PRO A 42 2.51 -0.48 -11.60
N LYS A 43 2.84 -1.73 -11.92
CA LYS A 43 1.85 -2.73 -12.39
C LYS A 43 0.81 -3.05 -11.31
N ALA A 44 1.24 -3.25 -10.06
CA ALA A 44 0.35 -3.48 -8.93
C ALA A 44 -0.58 -2.28 -8.67
N ALA A 45 -0.05 -1.06 -8.76
CA ALA A 45 -0.85 0.17 -8.63
C ALA A 45 -1.90 0.30 -9.75
N ALA A 46 -1.52 0.00 -10.99
CA ALA A 46 -2.44 0.00 -12.13
C ALA A 46 -3.56 -1.04 -11.94
N LEU A 47 -3.21 -2.27 -11.55
CA LEU A 47 -4.17 -3.32 -11.24
C LEU A 47 -5.14 -2.90 -10.12
N MET A 48 -4.63 -2.34 -9.03
CA MET A 48 -5.46 -1.90 -7.91
C MET A 48 -6.41 -0.77 -8.31
N LYS A 49 -5.96 0.14 -9.19
CA LYS A 49 -6.83 1.18 -9.76
C LYS A 49 -8.01 0.58 -10.52
N THR A 50 -7.77 -0.47 -11.32
CA THR A 50 -8.84 -1.21 -12.01
C THR A 50 -9.82 -1.83 -11.03
N TYR A 51 -9.35 -2.49 -9.96
CA TYR A 51 -10.24 -3.06 -8.95
C TYR A 51 -11.05 -2.00 -8.19
N LEU A 52 -10.45 -0.88 -7.82
CA LEU A 52 -11.16 0.22 -7.16
C LEU A 52 -12.27 0.82 -8.02
N GLN A 53 -12.10 0.83 -9.35
CA GLN A 53 -13.13 1.26 -10.29
C GLN A 53 -14.23 0.21 -10.46
N ALA A 54 -13.87 -1.07 -10.55
CA ALA A 54 -14.81 -2.16 -10.78
C ALA A 54 -15.60 -2.56 -9.53
N MET A 55 -15.06 -2.33 -8.33
CA MET A 55 -15.63 -2.78 -7.06
C MET A 55 -15.78 -1.60 -6.08
N PRO A 56 -16.85 -0.79 -6.16
CA PRO A 56 -17.06 0.35 -5.28
C PRO A 56 -16.90 0.08 -3.77
N PRO A 57 -17.31 -1.09 -3.22
CA PRO A 57 -17.10 -1.40 -1.80
C PRO A 57 -15.64 -1.55 -1.36
N LEU A 58 -14.70 -1.79 -2.30
CA LEU A 58 -13.29 -2.02 -1.99
C LEU A 58 -12.66 -0.83 -1.25
N ARG A 59 -12.97 0.40 -1.66
CA ARG A 59 -12.41 1.62 -1.07
C ARG A 59 -12.82 1.82 0.39
N PRO A 60 -14.11 1.89 0.77
CA PRO A 60 -14.50 2.05 2.17
C PRO A 60 -14.03 0.88 3.05
N LEU A 61 -14.09 -0.37 2.57
CA LEU A 61 -13.57 -1.52 3.29
C LEU A 61 -12.06 -1.40 3.56
N THR A 62 -11.29 -0.97 2.55
CA THR A 62 -9.86 -0.74 2.70
C THR A 62 -9.57 0.28 3.80
N PHE A 63 -10.30 1.40 3.85
CA PHE A 63 -10.09 2.41 4.89
C PHE A 63 -10.38 1.89 6.29
N VAL A 64 -11.55 1.26 6.50
CA VAL A 64 -11.96 0.76 7.81
C VAL A 64 -10.98 -0.30 8.31
N LEU A 65 -10.65 -1.28 7.47
CA LEU A 65 -9.75 -2.38 7.87
C LEU A 65 -8.31 -1.92 8.05
N LYS A 66 -7.83 -1.01 7.20
CA LYS A 66 -6.49 -0.44 7.35
C LYS A 66 -6.36 0.34 8.66
N TYR A 67 -7.36 1.14 9.01
CA TYR A 67 -7.39 1.85 10.28
C TYR A 67 -7.49 0.88 11.47
N PHE A 68 -8.33 -0.15 11.37
CA PHE A 68 -8.48 -1.20 12.39
C PHE A 68 -7.17 -1.95 12.68
N LEU A 69 -6.39 -2.25 11.64
CA LEU A 69 -5.07 -2.89 11.79
C LEU A 69 -4.05 -1.91 12.37
N ALA A 70 -4.07 -0.66 11.93
CA ALA A 70 -3.16 0.37 12.42
C ALA A 70 -3.35 0.65 13.92
N SER A 71 -4.61 0.71 14.40
CA SER A 71 -4.88 0.91 15.83
C SER A 71 -4.42 -0.24 16.74
N ARG A 72 -4.00 -1.36 16.16
CA ARG A 72 -3.45 -2.54 16.85
C ARG A 72 -1.97 -2.78 16.56
N GLY A 73 -1.32 -1.89 15.80
CA GLY A 73 0.07 -2.08 15.36
C GLY A 73 0.27 -3.25 14.38
N LEU A 74 -0.79 -3.68 13.69
CA LEU A 74 -0.79 -4.82 12.75
C LEU A 74 -0.68 -4.39 11.28
N ASN A 75 -0.39 -3.13 11.00
CA ASN A 75 -0.29 -2.58 9.63
C ASN A 75 1.13 -2.60 9.04
N GLU A 76 2.11 -3.10 9.79
CA GLU A 76 3.53 -3.12 9.42
C GLU A 76 3.98 -4.54 9.06
N PRO A 77 4.27 -4.85 7.79
CA PRO A 77 4.73 -6.19 7.38
C PRO A 77 6.02 -6.64 8.04
N TYR A 78 6.92 -5.70 8.31
CA TYR A 78 8.23 -5.98 8.89
C TYR A 78 8.13 -6.60 10.30
N SER A 79 7.11 -6.23 11.07
CA SER A 79 6.84 -6.79 12.40
C SER A 79 5.89 -7.99 12.39
N GLY A 80 5.60 -8.56 11.21
CA GLY A 80 4.65 -9.67 11.04
C GLY A 80 3.19 -9.25 10.82
N GLY A 81 2.94 -7.95 10.62
CA GLY A 81 1.62 -7.42 10.28
C GLY A 81 1.23 -7.57 8.81
N VAL A 82 0.11 -6.95 8.43
CA VAL A 82 -0.47 -7.01 7.08
C VAL A 82 -0.25 -5.70 6.34
N GLY A 83 0.46 -5.79 5.21
CA GLY A 83 0.71 -4.65 4.34
C GLY A 83 -0.52 -4.21 3.56
N SER A 84 -0.55 -2.94 3.15
CA SER A 84 -1.72 -2.35 2.45
C SER A 84 -2.11 -3.09 1.18
N TYR A 85 -1.13 -3.51 0.36
CA TYR A 85 -1.41 -4.24 -0.88
C TYR A 85 -1.99 -5.64 -0.61
N LEU A 86 -1.45 -6.36 0.38
CA LEU A 86 -1.96 -7.66 0.81
C LEU A 86 -3.41 -7.54 1.31
N LEU A 87 -3.68 -6.57 2.18
CA LEU A 87 -5.03 -6.30 2.68
C LEU A 87 -6.02 -6.05 1.54
N GLN A 88 -5.65 -5.22 0.57
CA GLN A 88 -6.51 -4.92 -0.57
C GLN A 88 -6.80 -6.18 -1.41
N LEU A 89 -5.80 -7.04 -1.63
CA LEU A 89 -6.02 -8.32 -2.32
C LEU A 89 -6.95 -9.26 -1.56
N MET A 90 -6.85 -9.31 -0.22
CA MET A 90 -7.79 -10.08 0.59
C MET A 90 -9.23 -9.57 0.44
N ILE A 91 -9.43 -8.25 0.42
CA ILE A 91 -10.76 -7.65 0.21
C ILE A 91 -11.25 -7.94 -1.22
N VAL A 92 -10.40 -7.81 -2.24
CA VAL A 92 -10.75 -8.17 -3.63
C VAL A 92 -11.19 -9.62 -3.72
N SER A 93 -10.42 -10.54 -3.14
CA SER A 93 -10.76 -11.97 -3.10
C SER A 93 -12.12 -12.20 -2.42
N PHE A 94 -12.36 -11.60 -1.26
CA PHE A 94 -13.65 -11.66 -0.58
C PHE A 94 -14.81 -11.18 -1.46
N LEU A 95 -14.66 -10.04 -2.15
CA LEU A 95 -15.69 -9.50 -3.03
C LEU A 95 -15.94 -10.39 -4.25
N GLN A 96 -14.89 -10.99 -4.83
CA GLN A 96 -15.01 -11.94 -5.93
C GLN A 96 -15.76 -13.21 -5.52
N HIS A 97 -15.45 -13.76 -4.33
CA HIS A 97 -16.16 -14.92 -3.79
C HIS A 97 -17.63 -14.62 -3.53
N ARG A 98 -17.93 -13.48 -2.90
CA ARG A 98 -19.30 -12.99 -2.66
C ARG A 98 -20.13 -12.91 -3.95
N ALA A 99 -19.57 -12.29 -4.99
CA ALA A 99 -20.26 -12.15 -6.28
C ALA A 99 -20.49 -13.50 -6.97
N ARG A 100 -19.53 -14.43 -6.86
CA ARG A 100 -19.66 -15.79 -7.38
C ARG A 100 -20.76 -16.57 -6.66
N ASP A 101 -20.81 -16.49 -5.34
CA ASP A 101 -21.82 -17.19 -4.55
C ASP A 101 -23.23 -16.68 -4.86
N GLU A 102 -23.40 -15.36 -4.99
CA GLU A 102 -24.66 -14.73 -5.42
C GLU A 102 -25.09 -15.17 -6.83
N TYR A 103 -24.14 -15.40 -7.74
CA TYR A 103 -24.43 -15.93 -9.08
C TYR A 103 -24.86 -17.40 -9.04
N ASN A 104 -24.21 -18.23 -8.23
CA ASN A 104 -24.51 -19.67 -8.14
C ASN A 104 -25.86 -19.97 -7.48
N TYR A 105 -26.37 -19.07 -6.64
CA TYR A 105 -27.68 -19.19 -5.97
C TYR A 105 -28.85 -18.59 -6.78
N ARG A 106 -28.58 -18.02 -7.95
CA ARG A 106 -29.58 -17.57 -8.92
C ARG A 106 -29.88 -18.66 -9.94
#